data_AF-A0AAP0B8N1-F1
#
_entry.id   AF-A0AAP0B8N1-F1
#
_cell.length_a   1.000
_cell.length_b   1.000
_cell.length_c   1.000
_cell.angle_alpha   90.00
_cell.angle_beta   90.00
_cell.angle_gamma   90.00
#
_symmetry.space_group_name_H-M   'P 1'
#
loop_
_entity.id
_entity.type
_entity.pdbx_description
1 polymer ?
#
loop_
_entity_poly.entity_id
_entity_poly.type
_entity_poly.pdbx_seq_one_letter_code
_entity_poly.pdbx_strand_id
1 'polypeptide(L)' 'MGKKKKRASKVWCYYCDREFDDEKILVQHQKAKHFKCHVCHKKLSTAGGMAIHVLQVHKENVTKTIGAG' A
#
# COMPACT_ATOMS: atom_id res chain seq x y z
N MET A 1 14.66 13.09 37.01
CA MET A 1 14.78 13.70 35.66
C MET A 1 14.09 12.81 34.63
N GLY A 2 12.83 13.08 34.30
CA GLY A 2 12.07 12.29 33.32
C GLY A 2 12.33 12.75 31.89
N LYS A 3 13.21 12.06 31.15
CA LYS A 3 13.34 12.25 29.70
C LYS A 3 12.06 11.72 29.04
N LYS A 4 11.07 12.60 28.83
CA LYS A 4 9.85 12.30 28.07
C LYS A 4 10.28 11.89 26.66
N LYS A 5 10.31 10.59 26.39
CA LYS A 5 10.52 10.04 25.05
C LYS A 5 9.44 10.65 24.15
N LYS A 6 9.84 11.52 23.22
CA LYS A 6 8.96 11.98 22.14
C LYS A 6 8.42 10.71 21.48
N ARG A 7 7.11 10.45 21.60
CA ARG A 7 6.46 9.38 20.84
C ARG A 7 6.75 9.72 19.37
N ALA A 8 7.56 8.90 18.71
CA ALA A 8 7.72 8.99 17.27
C ALA A 8 6.31 8.95 16.67
N SER A 9 5.96 9.94 15.87
CA SER A 9 4.67 10.00 15.19
C SER A 9 4.62 8.81 14.24
N LYS A 10 4.03 7.70 14.69
CA LYS A 10 3.85 6.52 13.85
C LYS A 10 2.94 6.88 12.68
N VAL A 11 3.35 6.48 11.49
CA VAL A 11 2.54 6.60 10.28
C VAL A 11 1.88 5.26 10.00
N TRP A 12 0.75 5.26 9.29
CA TRP A 12 0.01 4.02 9.06
C TRP A 12 -0.47 3.90 7.61
N CYS A 13 -0.66 2.67 7.16
CA CYS A 13 -1.11 2.39 5.79
C CYS A 13 -2.63 2.33 5.72
N TYR A 14 -3.22 3.29 5.01
CA TYR A 14 -4.65 3.33 4.72
C TYR A 14 -5.22 2.04 4.08
N TYR A 15 -4.38 1.27 3.36
CA TYR A 15 -4.85 0.09 2.62
C TYR A 15 -4.81 -1.21 3.43
N CYS A 16 -4.11 -1.27 4.57
CA CYS A 16 -4.02 -2.49 5.39
C CYS A 16 -3.81 -2.25 6.89
N ASP A 17 -4.03 -1.02 7.35
CA ASP A 17 -3.97 -0.58 8.75
C ASP A 17 -2.64 -0.89 9.48
N ARG A 18 -1.57 -1.13 8.73
CA ARG A 18 -0.24 -1.38 9.30
C ARG A 18 0.41 -0.08 9.75
N GLU A 19 0.92 -0.07 10.98
CA GLU A 19 1.76 1.00 11.50
C GLU A 19 3.22 0.83 11.05
N PHE A 20 3.89 1.96 10.83
CA PHE A 20 5.30 2.06 10.52
C PHE A 20 5.93 3.19 11.32
N ASP A 21 7.21 3.04 11.63
CA ASP A 21 7.98 4.06 12.36
C ASP A 21 8.41 5.25 11.47
N ASP A 22 8.38 5.07 10.13
CA ASP A 22 8.86 6.06 9.15
C ASP A 22 7.98 6.07 7.89
N GLU A 23 7.73 7.28 7.36
CA GLU A 23 6.97 7.51 6.12
C GLU A 23 7.63 6.84 4.90
N LYS A 24 8.96 6.82 4.81
CA LYS A 24 9.68 6.14 3.73
C LYS A 24 9.38 4.65 3.71
N ILE A 25 9.29 4.02 4.89
CA ILE A 25 8.96 2.60 5.01
C ILE A 25 7.50 2.38 4.59
N LEU A 26 6.59 3.25 5.03
CA LEU A 26 5.19 3.22 4.60
C LEU A 26 5.05 3.34 3.08
N VAL A 27 5.73 4.30 2.45
CA VAL A 27 5.69 4.52 1.00
C VAL A 27 6.27 3.31 0.26
N GLN A 28 7.38 2.74 0.75
CA GLN A 28 7.97 1.54 0.17
C GLN A 28 7.01 0.34 0.31
N HIS A 29 6.35 0.21 1.46
CA HIS A 29 5.34 -0.81 1.71
C HIS A 29 4.15 -0.67 0.76
N GLN A 30 3.62 0.55 0.54
CA GLN A 30 2.55 0.79 -0.41
C GLN A 30 2.95 0.36 -1.83
N LYS A 31 4.14 0.75 -2.28
CA LYS A 31 4.67 0.35 -3.60
C LYS A 31 4.88 -1.16 -3.73
N ALA A 32 5.40 -1.81 -2.68
CA ALA A 32 5.77 -3.22 -2.73
C ALA A 32 4.59 -4.17 -2.51
N LYS A 33 3.58 -3.74 -1.73
CA LYS A 33 2.49 -4.60 -1.28
C LYS A 33 1.14 -4.25 -1.91
N HIS A 34 0.87 -2.97 -2.15
CA HIS A 34 -0.41 -2.50 -2.69
C HIS A 34 -0.34 -2.17 -4.18
N PHE A 35 0.83 -1.81 -4.71
CA PHE A 35 1.03 -1.51 -6.13
C PHE A 35 1.89 -2.56 -6.86
N LYS A 36 1.93 -3.77 -6.32
CA LYS A 36 2.61 -4.91 -6.93
C LYS A 36 1.55 -5.90 -7.40
N CYS A 37 1.58 -6.25 -8.68
CA CYS A 37 0.73 -7.31 -9.21
C CYS A 37 1.03 -8.62 -8.49
N HIS A 38 0.01 -9.28 -7.94
CA HIS A 38 0.20 -10.57 -7.27
C HIS A 38 0.46 -11.73 -8.26
N VAL A 39 0.07 -11.58 -9.53
CA VAL A 39 0.26 -12.61 -10.56
C VAL A 39 1.68 -12.61 -11.11
N CYS A 40 2.15 -11.45 -11.61
CA CYS A 40 3.48 -11.36 -12.26
C CYS A 40 4.50 -10.53 -11.48
N HIS A 41 4.16 -10.06 -10.28
CA HIS A 41 5.06 -9.28 -9.42
C HIS A 41 5.53 -7.94 -10.01
N LYS A 42 4.92 -7.49 -11.12
CA LYS A 42 5.20 -6.20 -11.72
C LYS A 42 4.79 -5.06 -10.78
N LYS A 43 5.67 -4.07 -10.64
CA LYS A 43 5.42 -2.86 -9.85
C LYS A 43 4.75 -1.82 -10.75
N LEU A 44 3.63 -1.27 -10.31
CA LEU A 44 2.87 -0.23 -10.99
C LEU A 44 2.91 1.05 -10.16
N SER A 45 2.68 2.20 -10.81
CA SER A 45 2.76 3.51 -10.15
C SER A 45 1.45 3.93 -9.47
N THR A 46 0.32 3.31 -9.85
CA THR A 46 -1.02 3.69 -9.36
C THR A 46 -1.92 2.47 -9.19
N ALA A 47 -2.91 2.58 -8.30
CA ALA A 47 -3.92 1.55 -8.11
C ALA A 47 -4.77 1.28 -9.37
N GLY A 48 -5.10 2.34 -10.13
CA GLY A 48 -5.83 2.21 -11.39
C GLY A 48 -5.01 1.47 -12.46
N GLY A 49 -3.71 1.80 -12.57
CA GLY A 49 -2.80 1.09 -13.46
C GLY A 49 -2.64 -0.39 -13.10
N MET A 50 -2.66 -0.72 -11.81
CA MET A 50 -2.66 -2.12 -11.36
C MET A 50 -3.95 -2.86 -11.74
N ALA A 51 -5.12 -2.25 -11.54
CA ALA A 51 -6.39 -2.86 -11.91
C ALA A 51 -6.47 -3.14 -13.42
N ILE A 52 -6.10 -2.16 -14.25
CA ILE A 52 -6.05 -2.32 -15.71
C ILE A 52 -5.01 -3.38 -16.10
N HIS A 53 -3.83 -3.36 -15.48
CA HIS A 53 -2.79 -4.34 -15.77
C HIS A 53 -3.25 -5.78 -15.50
N VAL A 54 -3.87 -6.04 -14.35
CA VAL A 54 -4.35 -7.38 -14.00
C VAL A 54 -5.50 -7.80 -14.92
N LEU A 55 -6.39 -6.86 -15.26
CA LEU A 55 -7.48 -7.12 -16.20
C LEU A 55 -6.99 -7.41 -17.63
N GLN A 56 -6.01 -6.67 -18.14
CA GLN A 56 -5.57 -6.79 -19.53
C GLN A 56 -4.52 -7.90 -19.72
N VAL A 57 -3.57 -8.03 -18.79
CA VAL A 57 -2.45 -8.97 -18.92
C VAL A 57 -2.81 -10.33 -18.34
N HIS A 58 -3.58 -10.36 -17.25
CA HIS A 58 -3.92 -11.60 -16.54
C HIS A 58 -5.38 -12.00 -16.69
N LYS A 59 -6.21 -11.17 -17.33
CA LYS A 59 -7.67 -11.39 -17.48
C LYS A 59 -8.35 -11.65 -16.13
N GLU A 60 -7.82 -11.04 -15.07
CA GLU A 60 -8.30 -11.19 -13.71
C GLU A 60 -8.82 -9.85 -13.17
N ASN A 61 -9.85 -9.88 -12.33
CA ASN A 61 -10.52 -8.68 -11.86
C ASN A 61 -10.01 -8.32 -10.46
N VAL A 62 -9.22 -7.24 -10.35
CA VAL A 62 -8.86 -6.69 -9.04
C VAL A 62 -10.04 -5.83 -8.58
N THR A 63 -10.99 -6.46 -7.89
CA THR A 63 -12.05 -5.74 -7.18
C THR A 63 -11.41 -4.93 -6.07
N LYS A 64 -11.12 -3.67 -6.38
CA LYS A 64 -10.82 -2.64 -5.40
C LYS A 64 -12.06 -2.56 -4.50
N THR A 65 -12.03 -3.20 -3.33
CA THR A 65 -13.00 -2.96 -2.27
C THR A 65 -12.80 -1.53 -1.80
N ILE A 66 -13.32 -0.58 -2.57
CA ILE A 66 -13.74 0.71 -2.06
C ILE A 66 -15.04 0.39 -1.34
N GLY A 67 -14.95 0.22 -0.03
CA GLY A 67 -16.11 0.41 0.82
C GLY A 67 -16.60 1.83 0.57
N ALA A 68 -17.71 1.92 -0.13
CA ALA A 68 -18.56 3.09 -0.13
C ALA A 68 -18.98 3.39 1.32
N GLY A 69 -18.95 4.66 1.67
CA GLY A 69 -19.46 5.23 2.91
C GLY A 69 -19.46 6.74 2.72
#